data_AF-A0A9W8I132-F1
#
_entry.id   AF-A0A9W8I132-F1
#
_cell.length_a   1.000
_cell.length_b   1.000
_cell.length_c   1.000
_cell.angle_alpha   90.00
_cell.angle_beta   90.00
_cell.angle_gamma   90.00
#
_symmetry.space_group_name_H-M   'P 1'
#
loop_
_entity.id
_entity.type
_entity.pdbx_description
1 polymer ?
#
loop_
_entity_poly.entity_id
_entity_poly.type
_entity_poly.pdbx_seq_one_letter_code
_entity_poly.pdbx_strand_id
1 'polypeptide(L)'
;MLDLDEPHEAEQTFREQFHWVVTNISFSKLQVKADIASGTELLPYIPPHPAHGTPKHRYVVVALEQGNSGQERLEKAEVSRDMTLRDFIKEHDLHPVSASFFRSSWNESVDEVYSNVLKMPSPRYGPMPETPKYIGPDGREKYAFANY
;
A
#
# COMPACT_ATOMS: atom_id res chain seq x y z
N MET A 1 0.30 8.71 2.54
CA MET A 1 0.68 7.43 3.15
C MET A 1 0.28 6.32 2.21
N LEU A 2 1.18 5.38 1.96
CA LEU A 2 0.97 4.26 1.07
C LEU A 2 1.49 2.96 1.69
N ASP A 3 0.80 1.86 1.42
CA ASP A 3 1.26 0.49 1.60
C ASP A 3 2.06 0.07 0.36
N LEU A 4 3.24 -0.51 0.54
CA LEU A 4 4.09 -1.00 -0.56
C LEU A 4 3.99 -2.51 -0.79
N ASP A 5 3.21 -3.22 0.04
CA ASP A 5 3.18 -4.67 0.08
C ASP A 5 1.74 -5.20 0.00
N GLU A 6 0.83 -4.44 -0.64
CA GLU A 6 -0.54 -4.89 -0.87
C GLU A 6 -0.55 -6.01 -1.93
N PRO A 7 -1.16 -7.18 -1.65
CA PRO A 7 -1.23 -8.27 -2.62
C PRO A 7 -1.95 -7.87 -3.92
N HIS A 8 -1.35 -8.21 -5.06
CA HIS A 8 -1.97 -8.08 -6.38
C HIS A 8 -2.19 -9.48 -6.98
N GLU A 9 -3.30 -10.11 -6.60
CA GLU A 9 -3.59 -11.51 -6.91
C GLU A 9 -3.62 -11.81 -8.41
N ALA A 10 -4.18 -10.90 -9.21
CA ALA A 10 -4.31 -11.06 -10.65
C ALA A 10 -2.96 -11.20 -11.37
N GLU A 11 -1.92 -10.48 -10.91
CA GLU A 11 -0.57 -10.54 -11.48
C GLU A 11 0.40 -11.38 -10.66
N GLN A 12 -0.04 -11.92 -9.51
CA GLN A 12 0.82 -12.65 -8.58
C GLN A 12 2.02 -11.82 -8.09
N THR A 13 1.80 -10.51 -7.88
CA THR A 13 2.81 -9.54 -7.43
C THR A 13 2.32 -8.78 -6.20
N PHE A 14 3.07 -7.76 -5.78
CA PHE A 14 2.63 -6.75 -4.82
C PHE A 14 2.45 -5.42 -5.53
N ARG A 15 1.56 -4.58 -5.02
CA ARG A 15 1.28 -3.23 -5.53
C ARG A 15 1.31 -2.18 -4.44
N GLU A 16 1.42 -0.93 -4.86
CA GLU A 16 1.23 0.21 -4.00
C GLU A 16 -0.27 0.40 -3.73
N GLN A 17 -0.64 0.71 -2.48
CA GLN A 17 -2.00 1.10 -2.13
C GLN A 17 -1.97 2.38 -1.30
N PHE A 18 -2.63 3.44 -1.76
CA PHE A 18 -2.71 4.69 -1.02
C PHE A 18 -3.71 4.58 0.14
N HIS A 19 -3.23 4.88 1.35
CA HIS A 19 -4.03 4.91 2.57
C HIS A 19 -4.54 6.31 2.91
N TRP A 20 -3.80 7.36 2.54
CA TRP A 20 -4.13 8.73 2.92
C TRP A 20 -3.38 9.74 2.06
N VAL A 21 -4.06 10.80 1.61
CA VAL A 21 -3.47 11.90 0.84
C VAL A 21 -4.02 13.23 1.35
N VAL A 22 -3.12 14.08 1.83
CA VAL A 22 -3.41 15.46 2.21
C VAL A 22 -2.45 16.37 1.46
N THR A 23 -2.98 17.39 0.81
CA THR A 23 -2.23 18.38 0.02
C THR A 23 -2.36 19.77 0.63
N ASN A 24 -1.64 20.76 0.08
CA ASN A 24 -1.73 22.17 0.47
C ASN A 24 -1.47 22.43 1.96
N ILE A 25 -0.68 21.57 2.61
CA ILE A 25 -0.32 21.73 4.02
C ILE A 25 0.65 22.91 4.12
N SER A 26 0.26 23.94 4.88
CA SER A 26 1.15 25.07 5.14
C SER A 26 2.31 24.63 6.02
N PHE A 27 3.53 24.92 5.58
CA PHE A 27 4.74 24.62 6.34
C PHE A 27 5.73 25.79 6.30
N SER A 28 6.33 26.08 7.44
CA SER A 28 7.40 27.08 7.57
C SER A 28 8.58 26.49 8.35
N LYS A 29 9.78 27.01 8.10
CA LYS A 29 11.01 26.56 8.78
C LYS A 29 10.99 26.75 10.30
N LEU A 30 10.08 27.59 10.81
CA LEU A 30 9.90 27.85 12.23
C LEU A 30 8.98 26.83 12.92
N GLN A 31 8.25 26.03 12.15
CA GLN A 31 7.35 25.02 12.68
C GLN A 31 8.08 23.71 12.95
N VAL A 32 7.85 23.15 14.14
CA VAL A 32 8.34 21.81 14.54
C VAL A 32 7.32 20.73 14.18
N LYS A 33 6.05 21.11 13.99
CA LYS A 33 4.94 20.21 13.63
C LYS A 33 4.15 20.83 12.49
N ALA A 34 3.83 20.01 11.48
CA ALA A 34 2.93 20.41 10.41
C ALA A 34 1.49 20.47 10.93
N ASP A 35 0.77 21.53 10.57
CA ASP A 35 -0.67 21.63 10.81
C ASP A 35 -1.42 20.96 9.66
N ILE A 36 -1.61 19.64 9.79
CA ILE A 36 -2.28 18.83 8.76
C ILE A 36 -3.72 19.29 8.52
N ALA A 37 -4.40 19.83 9.54
CA ALA A 37 -5.78 20.28 9.43
C ALA A 37 -5.94 21.53 8.53
N SER A 38 -4.85 22.24 8.26
CA SER A 38 -4.81 23.35 7.30
C SER A 38 -4.79 22.89 5.83
N GLY A 39 -4.50 21.61 5.60
CA GLY A 39 -4.41 21.03 4.27
C GLY A 39 -5.77 20.66 3.67
N THR A 40 -5.73 20.18 2.43
CA THR A 40 -6.88 19.62 1.71
C THR A 40 -6.77 18.10 1.71
N GLU A 41 -7.71 17.41 2.35
CA GLU A 41 -7.76 15.95 2.30
C GLU A 41 -8.35 15.51 0.95
N LEU A 42 -7.50 14.96 0.07
CA LEU A 42 -7.92 14.42 -1.22
C LEU A 42 -8.35 12.96 -1.10
N LEU A 43 -7.69 12.20 -0.22
CA LEU A 43 -8.01 10.80 0.03
C LEU A 43 -8.09 10.56 1.54
N PRO A 44 -9.26 10.17 2.08
CA PRO A 44 -9.44 10.01 3.51
C PRO A 44 -8.57 8.90 4.08
N TYR A 45 -8.14 9.07 5.33
CA TYR A 45 -7.31 8.07 5.99
C TYR A 45 -8.03 6.72 6.14
N ILE A 46 -7.31 5.64 5.82
CA ILE A 46 -7.69 4.28 6.18
C ILE A 46 -6.58 3.66 7.06
N PRO A 47 -6.94 3.03 8.19
CA PRO A 47 -5.95 2.36 9.04
C PRO A 47 -5.16 1.26 8.30
N PRO A 48 -3.89 1.01 8.67
CA PRO A 48 -3.15 -0.19 8.24
C PRO A 48 -3.98 -1.47 8.42
N HIS A 49 -4.10 -2.27 7.36
CA HIS A 49 -4.90 -3.49 7.36
C HIS A 49 -4.22 -4.64 6.58
N PRO A 50 -3.00 -5.05 6.99
CA PRO A 50 -2.32 -6.17 6.33
C PRO A 50 -3.15 -7.45 6.48
N ALA A 51 -3.56 -8.04 5.36
CA ALA A 51 -4.42 -9.20 5.34
C ALA A 51 -3.79 -10.42 6.04
N HIS A 52 -4.63 -11.32 6.55
CA HIS A 52 -4.14 -12.52 7.22
C HIS A 52 -3.34 -13.39 6.25
N GLY A 53 -2.16 -13.84 6.68
CA GLY A 53 -1.31 -14.74 5.90
C GLY A 53 -0.37 -14.03 4.91
N THR A 54 -0.43 -12.69 4.80
CA THR A 54 0.60 -11.92 4.11
C THR A 54 1.83 -11.69 5.01
N PRO A 55 3.00 -11.36 4.42
CA PRO A 55 4.15 -10.87 5.17
C PRO A 55 3.87 -9.56 5.92
N LYS A 56 4.89 -8.98 6.56
CA LYS A 56 4.76 -7.64 7.16
C LYS A 56 4.70 -6.58 6.07
N HIS A 57 3.71 -5.70 6.14
CA HIS A 57 3.54 -4.61 5.17
C HIS A 57 4.31 -3.36 5.61
N ARG A 58 4.90 -2.65 4.65
CA ARG A 58 5.62 -1.37 4.83
C ARG A 58 4.67 -0.23 4.50
N TYR A 59 4.31 0.52 5.53
CA TYR A 59 3.54 1.74 5.39
C TYR A 59 4.48 2.93 5.38
N VAL A 60 4.53 3.63 4.24
CA VAL A 60 5.41 4.77 4.02
C VAL A 60 4.58 6.04 4.03
N VAL A 61 5.08 7.06 4.74
CA VAL A 61 4.60 8.44 4.68
C VAL A 61 5.67 9.24 3.96
N VAL A 62 5.31 9.78 2.79
CA VAL A 62 6.18 10.61 1.97
C VAL A 62 5.70 12.05 2.06
N ALA A 63 6.62 12.96 2.36
CA ALA A 63 6.41 14.40 2.27
C ALA A 63 6.91 14.88 0.90
N LEU A 64 6.01 15.50 0.16
CA LEU A 64 6.26 16.02 -1.18
C LEU A 64 6.07 17.55 -1.16
N GLU A 65 7.01 18.28 -1.72
CA GLU A 65 6.87 19.72 -2.01
C GLU A 65 6.12 19.90 -3.32
N GLN A 66 5.15 20.80 -3.33
CA GLN A 66 4.35 21.11 -4.52
C GLN A 66 5.15 21.99 -5.50
N GLY A 67 4.76 21.95 -6.78
CA GLY A 67 5.36 22.74 -7.84
C GLY A 67 5.47 24.23 -7.52
N ASN A 68 6.37 24.90 -8.25
CA ASN A 68 6.66 26.33 -8.06
C ASN A 68 7.01 26.69 -6.59
N SER A 69 7.88 25.90 -5.95
CA SER A 69 8.30 26.08 -4.54
C SER A 69 7.12 26.13 -3.56
N GLY A 70 6.16 25.23 -3.72
CA GLY A 70 4.98 25.12 -2.86
C GLY A 70 3.83 26.07 -3.19
N GLN A 71 3.90 26.85 -4.28
CA GLN A 71 2.85 27.80 -4.65
C GLN A 71 1.73 27.16 -5.48
N GLU A 72 2.00 26.06 -6.19
CA GLU A 72 1.00 25.39 -7.02
C GLU A 72 0.08 24.53 -6.17
N ARG A 73 -1.19 24.91 -6.04
CA ARG A 73 -2.18 24.23 -5.19
C ARG A 73 -2.83 23.03 -5.88
N LEU A 74 -3.09 21.97 -5.12
CA LEU A 74 -3.76 20.75 -5.56
C LEU A 74 -5.07 20.56 -4.80
N GLU A 75 -6.17 21.13 -5.29
CA GLU A 75 -7.47 21.13 -4.58
C GLU A 75 -8.46 20.09 -5.10
N LYS A 76 -8.34 19.66 -6.36
CA LYS A 76 -9.29 18.77 -7.05
C LYS A 76 -8.61 17.69 -7.87
N ALA A 77 -7.39 17.30 -7.48
CA ALA A 77 -6.73 16.18 -8.14
C ALA A 77 -7.54 14.91 -7.92
N GLU A 78 -7.80 14.17 -8.99
CA GLU A 78 -8.45 12.88 -8.92
C GLU A 78 -7.45 11.87 -8.35
N VAL A 79 -7.72 11.39 -7.13
CA VAL A 79 -6.85 10.44 -6.44
C VAL A 79 -7.57 9.12 -6.27
N SER A 80 -6.85 8.03 -6.53
CA SER A 80 -7.31 6.66 -6.31
C SER A 80 -6.40 5.96 -5.30
N ARG A 81 -6.92 4.92 -4.66
CA ARG A 81 -6.10 4.04 -3.81
C ARG A 81 -5.13 3.19 -4.62
N ASP A 82 -5.48 2.89 -5.87
CA ASP A 82 -4.73 2.01 -6.76
C ASP A 82 -3.79 2.76 -7.72
N MET A 83 -3.51 4.04 -7.46
CA MET A 83 -2.55 4.82 -8.26
C MET A 83 -1.11 4.55 -7.84
N THR A 84 -0.14 4.87 -8.71
CA THR A 84 1.29 4.73 -8.43
C THR A 84 1.89 6.06 -8.00
N LEU A 85 2.70 6.06 -6.94
CA LEU A 85 3.33 7.27 -6.40
C LEU A 85 4.20 7.99 -7.44
N ARG A 86 4.94 7.23 -8.25
CA ARG A 86 5.79 7.79 -9.31
C ARG A 86 4.98 8.61 -10.32
N ASP A 87 3.83 8.08 -10.73
CA ASP A 87 2.98 8.73 -11.73
C ASP A 87 2.31 9.96 -11.11
N PHE A 88 1.81 9.85 -9.88
CA PHE A 88 1.26 10.97 -9.12
C PHE A 88 2.26 12.12 -8.94
N ILE A 89 3.53 11.79 -8.64
CA ILE A 89 4.61 12.77 -8.53
C ILE A 89 4.83 13.51 -9.86
N LYS A 90 4.90 12.75 -10.96
CA LYS A 90 5.16 13.28 -12.29
C LYS A 90 4.00 14.13 -12.82
N GLU A 91 2.77 13.71 -12.57
CA GLU A 91 1.55 14.38 -13.03
C GLU A 91 1.37 15.77 -12.40
N HIS A 92 1.76 15.91 -11.13
CA HIS A 92 1.51 17.13 -10.35
C HIS A 92 2.78 17.93 -10.00
N ASP A 93 3.88 17.70 -10.72
CA ASP A 93 5.18 18.38 -10.51
C ASP A 93 5.62 18.38 -9.03
N LEU A 94 5.48 17.23 -8.38
CA LEU A 94 5.81 17.08 -6.97
C LEU A 94 7.29 16.74 -6.79
N HIS A 95 7.87 17.20 -5.68
CA HIS A 95 9.27 17.03 -5.37
C HIS A 95 9.44 16.28 -4.04
N PRO A 96 10.01 15.07 -4.01
CA PRO A 96 10.21 14.34 -2.77
C PRO A 96 11.17 15.06 -1.81
N VAL A 97 10.70 15.35 -0.60
CA VAL A 97 11.48 16.05 0.43
C VAL A 97 11.94 15.09 1.52
N SER A 98 11.04 14.22 1.99
CA SER A 98 11.33 13.29 3.08
C SER A 98 10.41 12.07 3.03
N ALA A 99 10.85 11.00 3.65
CA ALA A 99 10.03 9.81 3.87
C ALA A 99 10.29 9.25 5.28
N SER A 100 9.24 8.71 5.88
CA SER A 100 9.30 7.91 7.10
C SER A 100 8.42 6.68 6.90
N PHE A 101 8.69 5.61 7.63
CA PHE A 101 7.91 4.39 7.49
C PHE A 101 7.77 3.63 8.80
N PHE A 102 6.75 2.79 8.86
CA PHE A 102 6.58 1.77 9.88
C PHE A 102 6.12 0.47 9.22
N ARG A 103 6.11 -0.62 10.00
CA ARG A 103 5.64 -1.92 9.53
C ARG A 103 4.47 -2.38 10.38
N SER A 104 3.47 -2.95 9.73
CA SER A 104 2.38 -3.64 10.41
C SER A 104 2.32 -5.10 9.99
N SER A 105 1.63 -5.90 10.79
CA SER A 105 1.36 -7.31 10.52
C SER A 105 -0.08 -7.58 10.91
N TRP A 106 -0.66 -8.63 10.35
CA TRP A 106 -2.02 -9.01 10.71
C TRP A 106 -2.12 -9.27 12.23
N ASN A 107 -3.20 -8.78 12.82
CA ASN A 107 -3.71 -9.17 14.14
C ASN A 107 -5.25 -9.09 14.10
N GLU A 108 -5.90 -9.41 15.21
CA GLU A 108 -7.36 -9.45 15.30
C GLU A 108 -8.01 -8.08 15.02
N SER A 109 -7.35 -6.98 15.39
CA SER A 109 -7.85 -5.62 15.13
C SER A 109 -7.88 -5.26 13.64
N VAL A 110 -7.09 -5.93 12.79
CA VAL A 110 -7.15 -5.74 11.34
C VAL A 110 -8.49 -6.21 10.77
N ASP A 111 -9.04 -7.31 11.29
CA ASP A 111 -10.34 -7.82 10.85
C ASP A 111 -11.48 -6.83 11.19
N GLU A 112 -11.31 -6.03 12.26
CA GLU A 112 -12.20 -4.91 12.59
C GLU A 112 -12.09 -3.77 11.57
N VAL A 113 -10.91 -3.49 11.02
CA VAL A 113 -10.75 -2.47 9.97
C VAL A 113 -11.50 -2.88 8.70
N TYR A 114 -11.33 -4.14 8.26
CA TYR A 114 -12.05 -4.66 7.09
C TYR A 114 -13.57 -4.56 7.24
N SER A 115 -14.10 -4.98 8.40
CA SER A 115 -15.54 -4.97 8.66
C SER A 115 -16.11 -3.57 8.93
N ASN A 116 -15.45 -2.77 9.77
CA ASN A 116 -16.00 -1.49 10.24
C ASN A 116 -15.68 -0.32 9.30
N VAL A 117 -14.52 -0.34 8.64
CA VAL A 117 -14.08 0.75 7.75
C VAL A 117 -14.32 0.39 6.29
N LEU A 118 -13.80 -0.75 5.83
CA LEU A 118 -13.86 -1.15 4.41
C LEU A 118 -15.20 -1.77 4.01
N LYS A 119 -16.03 -2.18 4.98
CA LYS A 119 -17.33 -2.84 4.76
C LYS A 119 -17.20 -4.10 3.89
N MET A 120 -16.12 -4.85 4.06
CA MET A 120 -15.83 -6.06 3.31
C MET A 120 -15.23 -7.15 4.22
N PRO A 121 -15.30 -8.43 3.83
CA PRO A 121 -14.62 -9.50 4.57
C PRO A 121 -13.09 -9.37 4.44
N SER A 122 -12.38 -9.69 5.53
CA SER A 122 -10.92 -9.75 5.57
C SER A 122 -10.40 -10.92 4.70
N PRO A 123 -9.55 -10.66 3.69
CA PRO A 123 -8.92 -11.71 2.90
C PRO A 123 -8.02 -12.61 3.77
N ARG A 124 -7.95 -13.89 3.43
CA ARG A 124 -7.08 -14.85 4.09
C ARG A 124 -6.23 -15.58 3.07
N TYR A 125 -4.92 -15.37 3.16
CA TYR A 125 -3.94 -16.03 2.33
C TYR A 125 -3.42 -17.29 3.03
N GLY A 126 -3.46 -18.40 2.31
CA GLY A 126 -2.86 -19.66 2.74
C GLY A 126 -1.40 -19.75 2.33
N PRO A 127 -0.66 -20.74 2.85
CA PRO A 127 0.63 -21.08 2.28
C PRO A 127 0.48 -21.47 0.81
N MET A 128 1.52 -21.19 0.01
CA MET A 128 1.57 -21.68 -1.36
C MET A 128 1.43 -23.21 -1.33
N PRO A 129 0.54 -23.81 -2.16
CA PRO A 129 0.44 -25.26 -2.25
C PRO A 129 1.81 -25.83 -2.58
N GLU A 130 2.30 -26.79 -1.78
CA GLU A 130 3.51 -27.51 -2.15
C GLU A 130 3.26 -28.21 -3.48
N THR A 131 4.14 -28.03 -4.45
CA THR A 131 4.14 -28.87 -5.65
C THR A 131 4.34 -30.31 -5.19
N PRO A 132 3.42 -31.24 -5.49
CA PRO A 132 3.57 -32.62 -5.04
C PRO A 132 4.90 -33.16 -5.55
N LYS A 133 5.76 -33.66 -4.64
CA LYS A 133 7.10 -34.20 -5.00
C LYS A 133 7.01 -35.33 -6.02
N TYR A 134 5.87 -35.98 -6.07
CA TYR A 134 5.55 -37.06 -6.98
C TYR A 134 4.94 -36.59 -8.28
N ILE A 135 4.72 -35.31 -8.56
CA ILE A 135 4.19 -34.87 -9.86
C ILE A 135 5.32 -34.29 -10.69
N GLY A 136 5.56 -34.89 -11.87
CA GLY A 136 6.51 -34.37 -12.84
C GLY A 136 6.02 -33.08 -13.50
N PRO A 137 6.91 -32.35 -14.21
CA PRO A 137 6.51 -31.18 -15.01
C PRO A 137 5.43 -31.46 -16.06
N ASP A 138 5.23 -32.74 -16.40
CA ASP A 138 4.23 -33.27 -17.32
C ASP A 138 2.88 -33.58 -16.65
N GLY A 139 2.73 -33.30 -15.35
CA GLY A 139 1.52 -33.57 -14.58
C GLY A 139 1.33 -35.04 -14.19
N ARG A 140 2.32 -35.92 -14.44
CA ARG A 140 2.24 -37.35 -14.13
C ARG A 140 2.89 -37.70 -12.81
N GLU A 141 2.38 -38.75 -12.16
CA GLU A 141 3.01 -39.29 -10.97
C GLU A 141 4.40 -39.90 -11.29
N LYS A 142 5.46 -39.33 -10.72
CA LYS A 142 6.78 -39.95 -10.55
C LYS A 142 6.63 -41.12 -9.58
N TYR A 143 6.35 -42.30 -10.12
CA TYR A 143 6.47 -43.53 -9.35
C TYR A 143 7.93 -43.76 -8.97
N ALA A 144 8.20 -43.82 -7.66
CA ALA A 144 9.54 -44.05 -7.11
C ALA A 144 10.17 -45.40 -7.53
N PHE A 145 9.42 -46.27 -8.20
CA PHE A 145 9.79 -47.66 -8.49
C PHE A 145 9.77 -48.04 -9.98
N ALA A 146 9.71 -47.10 -10.92
CA ALA A 146 9.65 -47.41 -12.36
C ALA A 146 10.96 -47.99 -12.97
N ASN A 147 11.99 -48.26 -12.13
CA ASN A 147 13.28 -48.80 -12.55
C ASN A 147 13.61 -50.15 -11.86
N TYR A 148 12.65 -51.07 -11.81
CA TYR A 148 12.89 -52.49 -11.57
C TYR A 148 12.08 -53.34 -12.55
#